data_AF-A0A941W1G4-F1
#
_entry.id   AF-A0A941W1G4-F1
#
_cell.length_a   1.000
_cell.length_b   1.000
_cell.length_c   1.000
_cell.angle_alpha   90.00
_cell.angle_beta   90.00
_cell.angle_gamma   90.00
#
_symmetry.space_group_name_H-M   'P 1'
#
loop_
_entity.id
_entity.type
_entity.pdbx_description
1 polymer ?
#
loop_
_entity_poly.entity_id
_entity_poly.type
_entity_poly.pdbx_seq_one_letter_code
_entity_poly.pdbx_strand_id
1 'polypeptide(L)'
;MNKNIKMFNIVSFTFLLALSTGLLNAEQVDISETEMLRESYLQGTREEKKQQCSNEVSPALGRECSFCHNEDVTDFTEEGNKAKVMMKNAIALGVKCDYCHAGKKQFTDKLEVAVKMIKLGKMMDVECSYCHAGKKALTQKGVTAKTAMLLQDWTGTGNRKCLKCHVEKKQFELNDHGEEILNSQKGLLDM
;
A
#
# COMPACT_ATOMS: atom_id res chain seq x y z
N MET A 1 -30.19 23.87 -47.65
CA MET A 1 -29.86 24.74 -46.50
C MET A 1 -29.47 23.85 -45.34
N ASN A 2 -28.18 23.84 -45.03
CA ASN A 2 -27.55 23.04 -43.98
C ASN A 2 -27.49 23.86 -42.68
N LYS A 3 -27.77 23.25 -41.52
CA LYS A 3 -26.89 23.26 -40.33
C LYS A 3 -27.54 22.56 -39.12
N ASN A 4 -27.21 21.28 -38.99
CA ASN A 4 -26.62 20.62 -37.82
C ASN A 4 -27.08 21.07 -36.42
N ILE A 5 -27.93 20.23 -35.84
CA ILE A 5 -28.07 20.01 -34.40
C ILE A 5 -26.70 19.61 -33.85
N LYS A 6 -26.09 20.45 -33.01
CA LYS A 6 -24.87 20.09 -32.28
C LYS A 6 -25.25 19.16 -31.12
N MET A 7 -24.86 17.89 -31.23
CA MET A 7 -24.69 17.01 -30.08
C MET A 7 -23.72 17.68 -29.10
N PHE A 8 -24.23 18.21 -27.99
CA PHE A 8 -23.39 18.59 -26.87
C PHE A 8 -23.10 17.35 -26.04
N ASN A 9 -21.82 16.98 -25.99
CA ASN A 9 -21.28 15.85 -25.23
C ASN A 9 -21.61 15.98 -23.74
N ILE A 10 -22.56 15.16 -23.27
CA ILE A 10 -22.95 14.99 -21.86
C ILE A 10 -21.82 14.36 -21.00
N VAL A 11 -20.70 13.96 -21.61
CA VAL A 11 -19.57 13.32 -20.93
C VAL A 11 -18.71 14.32 -20.13
N SER A 12 -18.86 15.63 -20.36
CA SER A 12 -17.96 16.64 -19.77
C SER A 12 -18.41 17.22 -18.42
N PHE A 13 -19.61 16.91 -17.93
CA PHE A 13 -20.14 17.52 -16.70
C PHE A 13 -19.97 16.65 -15.44
N THR A 14 -19.73 15.34 -15.60
CA THR A 14 -19.44 14.45 -14.46
C THR A 14 -18.02 14.60 -13.92
N PHE A 15 -17.13 15.29 -14.64
CA PHE A 15 -15.74 15.50 -14.23
C PHE A 15 -15.55 16.72 -13.30
N LEU A 16 -16.52 17.64 -13.26
CA LEU A 16 -16.42 18.90 -12.49
C LEU A 16 -16.97 18.81 -11.06
N LEU A 17 -17.77 17.78 -10.73
CA LEU A 17 -18.31 17.60 -9.37
C LEU A 17 -17.42 16.75 -8.45
N ALA A 18 -16.43 16.04 -8.98
CA ALA A 18 -15.49 15.26 -8.17
C ALA A 18 -14.30 16.08 -7.63
N LEU A 19 -14.05 17.27 -8.20
CA LEU A 19 -12.92 18.13 -7.85
C LEU A 19 -13.27 19.24 -6.85
N SER A 20 -14.56 19.58 -6.66
CA SER A 20 -14.98 20.59 -5.68
C SER A 20 -15.18 20.04 -4.27
N THR A 21 -15.30 18.72 -4.08
CA THR A 21 -15.38 18.12 -2.74
C THR A 21 -14.01 17.86 -2.11
N GLY A 22 -12.90 18.10 -2.83
CA GLY A 22 -11.54 17.88 -2.35
C GLY A 22 -10.95 19.02 -1.52
N LEU A 23 -11.66 20.15 -1.36
CA LEU A 23 -11.11 21.37 -0.73
C LEU A 23 -11.88 21.87 0.50
N LEU A 24 -12.92 21.16 0.94
CA LEU A 24 -13.66 21.51 2.16
C LEU A 24 -13.98 20.23 2.93
N ASN A 25 -13.03 19.84 3.79
CA ASN A 25 -13.21 19.21 5.10
C ASN A 25 -11.82 18.77 5.58
N ALA A 26 -11.06 19.74 6.09
CA ALA A 26 -10.04 19.46 7.10
C ALA A 26 -10.77 19.15 8.41
N GLU A 27 -11.57 18.09 8.43
CA GLU A 27 -11.87 17.40 9.66
C GLU A 27 -10.74 16.40 9.82
N GLN A 28 -9.71 16.86 10.53
CA GLN A 28 -8.68 16.03 11.07
C GLN A 28 -9.39 15.03 11.98
N VAL A 29 -9.77 13.89 11.43
CA VAL A 29 -10.02 12.70 12.23
C VAL A 29 -8.65 12.37 12.80
N ASP A 30 -8.38 12.97 13.95
CA ASP A 30 -7.30 12.62 14.85
C ASP A 30 -7.61 11.22 15.36
N ILE A 31 -7.40 10.23 14.49
CA ILE A 31 -7.21 8.85 14.92
C ILE A 31 -5.89 8.92 15.66
N SER A 32 -5.99 9.07 16.98
CA SER A 32 -4.82 9.30 17.81
C SER A 32 -3.75 8.28 17.45
N GLU A 33 -2.50 8.75 17.37
CA GLU A 33 -1.30 7.95 17.12
C GLU A 33 -1.26 6.67 18.00
N THR A 34 -1.98 6.68 19.12
CA THR A 34 -2.25 5.59 20.06
C THR A 34 -3.03 4.39 19.50
N GLU A 35 -3.95 4.57 18.54
CA GLU A 35 -4.73 3.45 17.97
C GLU A 35 -3.92 2.65 16.93
N MET A 36 -3.02 3.31 16.20
CA MET A 36 -2.07 2.61 15.33
C MET A 36 -0.97 1.86 16.11
N LEU A 37 -0.79 2.18 17.40
CA LEU A 37 0.26 1.63 18.26
C LEU A 37 -0.07 0.26 18.90
N ARG A 38 -1.19 -0.40 18.58
CA ARG A 38 -1.62 -1.61 19.33
C ARG A 38 -2.11 -2.83 18.55
N GLU A 39 -2.08 -2.85 17.22
CA GLU A 39 -2.36 -4.10 16.49
C GLU A 39 -1.10 -4.94 16.31
N SER A 40 -0.90 -5.93 17.20
CA SER A 40 0.07 -7.00 16.95
C SER A 40 -0.52 -8.08 16.04
N TYR A 41 0.28 -8.65 15.14
CA TYR A 41 -0.23 -9.66 14.21
C TYR A 41 -0.77 -10.90 14.93
N LEU A 42 -0.04 -11.32 15.97
CA LEU A 42 -0.43 -12.35 16.93
C LEU A 42 -0.97 -11.69 18.19
N GLN A 43 -2.08 -12.19 18.73
CA GLN A 43 -2.83 -11.57 19.81
C GLN A 43 -2.75 -12.35 21.12
N GLY A 44 -2.97 -11.69 22.26
CA GLY A 44 -3.03 -12.35 23.58
C GLY A 44 -1.68 -12.58 24.28
N THR A 45 -1.67 -13.57 25.18
CA THR A 45 -0.54 -14.03 26.00
C THR A 45 0.55 -14.71 25.16
N ARG A 46 1.71 -14.99 25.78
CA ARG A 46 2.82 -15.70 25.12
C ARG A 46 2.39 -17.05 24.56
N GLU A 47 1.64 -17.83 25.33
CA GLU A 47 1.18 -19.16 24.90
C GLU A 47 0.13 -19.07 23.78
N GLU A 48 -0.79 -18.11 23.84
CA GLU A 48 -1.76 -17.89 22.76
C GLU A 48 -1.07 -17.46 21.45
N LYS A 49 -0.05 -16.59 21.54
CA LYS A 49 0.76 -16.20 20.37
C LYS A 49 1.55 -17.38 19.82
N LYS A 50 2.12 -18.23 20.68
CA LYS A 50 2.81 -19.45 20.28
C LYS A 50 1.86 -20.40 19.55
N GLN A 51 0.64 -20.56 20.06
CA GLN A 51 -0.39 -21.39 19.42
C GLN A 51 -0.81 -20.84 18.06
N GLN A 52 -1.05 -19.54 17.93
CA GLN A 52 -1.33 -18.89 16.64
C GLN A 52 -0.17 -19.07 15.66
N CYS A 53 1.07 -18.91 16.11
CA CYS A 53 2.24 -19.14 15.26
C CYS A 53 2.30 -20.60 14.75
N SER A 54 2.06 -21.56 15.63
CA SER A 54 2.05 -22.99 15.30
C SER A 54 0.90 -23.39 14.37
N ASN A 55 -0.28 -22.77 14.53
CA ASN A 55 -1.49 -23.17 13.80
C ASN A 55 -1.71 -22.40 12.50
N GLU A 56 -1.20 -21.17 12.40
CA GLU A 56 -1.47 -20.28 11.26
C GLU A 56 -0.20 -19.98 10.48
N VAL A 57 0.85 -19.49 11.17
CA VAL A 57 2.05 -18.96 10.51
C VAL A 57 2.92 -20.08 9.94
N SER A 58 3.29 -21.06 10.76
CA SER A 58 4.13 -22.20 10.35
C SER A 58 3.50 -22.98 9.17
N PRO A 59 2.21 -23.35 9.22
CA PRO A 59 1.55 -24.04 8.12
C PRO A 59 1.47 -23.20 6.83
N ALA A 60 1.14 -21.91 6.94
CA ALA A 60 1.08 -21.02 5.78
C ALA A 60 2.45 -20.93 5.10
N LEU A 61 3.53 -20.80 5.87
CA LEU A 61 4.89 -20.77 5.32
C LEU A 61 5.39 -22.15 4.85
N GLY A 62 4.82 -23.23 5.37
CA GLY A 62 5.33 -24.60 5.17
C GLY A 62 6.73 -24.77 5.76
N ARG A 63 6.96 -24.19 6.94
CA ARG A 63 8.25 -24.14 7.64
C ARG A 63 8.06 -24.41 9.12
N GLU A 64 9.00 -25.10 9.74
CA GLU A 64 8.99 -25.33 11.18
C GLU A 64 9.43 -24.10 11.98
N CYS A 65 9.20 -24.10 13.29
CA CYS A 65 9.53 -22.99 14.19
C CYS A 65 11.01 -22.59 14.11
N SER A 66 11.91 -23.56 13.96
CA SER A 66 13.36 -23.38 13.84
C SER A 66 13.78 -22.57 12.60
N PHE A 67 12.88 -22.40 11.62
CA PHE A 67 13.12 -21.52 10.48
C PHE A 67 13.15 -20.05 10.91
N CYS A 68 12.25 -19.66 11.82
CA CYS A 68 12.12 -18.28 12.31
C CYS A 68 12.81 -18.05 13.66
N HIS A 69 13.04 -19.11 14.43
CA HIS A 69 13.54 -19.04 15.79
C HIS A 69 14.77 -19.93 16.00
N ASN A 70 15.55 -19.63 17.04
CA ASN A 70 16.50 -20.60 17.59
C ASN A 70 15.75 -21.79 18.24
N GLU A 71 16.49 -22.83 18.62
CA GLU A 71 15.94 -24.07 19.20
C GLU A 71 15.05 -23.79 20.43
N ASP A 72 15.46 -22.84 21.28
CA ASP A 72 14.72 -22.47 22.50
C ASP A 72 13.55 -21.49 22.27
N VAL A 73 13.34 -21.04 21.03
CA VAL A 73 12.29 -20.08 20.67
C VAL A 73 12.36 -18.79 21.50
N THR A 74 13.57 -18.30 21.76
CA THR A 74 13.86 -17.05 22.46
C THR A 74 14.23 -15.94 21.50
N ASP A 75 14.97 -16.28 20.45
CA ASP A 75 15.56 -15.34 19.50
C ASP A 75 15.05 -15.58 18.09
N PHE A 76 14.98 -14.51 17.30
CA PHE A 76 14.62 -14.60 15.89
C PHE A 76 15.87 -14.83 15.04
N THR A 77 15.77 -15.75 14.09
CA THR A 77 16.73 -15.86 12.99
C THR A 77 16.61 -14.66 12.04
N GLU A 78 17.50 -14.55 11.06
CA GLU A 78 17.35 -13.57 9.98
C GLU A 78 15.99 -13.71 9.25
N GLU A 79 15.58 -14.94 8.96
CA GLU A 79 14.29 -15.24 8.35
C GLU A 79 13.12 -14.91 9.28
N GLY A 80 13.28 -15.13 10.59
CA GLY A 80 12.32 -14.67 11.59
C GLY A 80 12.13 -13.16 11.60
N ASN A 81 13.23 -12.41 11.48
CA ASN A 81 13.17 -10.95 11.38
C ASN A 81 12.49 -10.49 10.08
N LYS A 82 12.72 -11.17 8.95
CA LYS A 82 11.98 -10.93 7.70
C LYS A 82 10.48 -11.22 7.88
N ALA A 83 10.13 -12.32 8.52
CA ALA A 83 8.75 -12.68 8.82
C ALA A 83 8.04 -11.61 9.67
N LYS A 84 8.73 -11.03 10.66
CA LYS A 84 8.18 -9.91 11.46
C LYS A 84 7.85 -8.69 10.60
N VAL A 85 8.72 -8.33 9.65
CA VAL A 85 8.43 -7.23 8.72
C VAL A 85 7.21 -7.56 7.85
N MET A 86 7.11 -8.81 7.36
CA MET A 86 5.94 -9.24 6.58
C MET A 86 4.66 -9.25 7.41
N MET A 87 4.72 -9.59 8.70
CA MET A 87 3.59 -9.51 9.63
C MET A 87 3.11 -8.07 9.81
N LYS A 88 4.03 -7.09 9.93
CA LYS A 88 3.67 -5.66 9.96
C LYS A 88 2.97 -5.22 8.67
N ASN A 89 3.46 -5.68 7.52
CA ASN A 89 2.79 -5.41 6.25
C ASN A 89 1.39 -6.05 6.21
N ALA A 90 1.26 -7.29 6.70
CA ALA A 90 -0.02 -7.97 6.75
C ALA A 90 -1.05 -7.22 7.62
N ILE A 91 -0.62 -6.68 8.77
CA ILE A 91 -1.45 -5.79 9.61
C ILE A 91 -1.91 -4.57 8.81
N ALA A 92 -0.98 -3.84 8.17
CA ALA A 92 -1.31 -2.65 7.40
C ALA A 92 -2.32 -2.92 6.27
N LEU A 93 -2.29 -4.12 5.67
CA LEU A 93 -3.26 -4.53 4.64
C LEU A 93 -4.55 -5.14 5.22
N GLY A 94 -4.60 -5.45 6.52
CA GLY A 94 -5.70 -6.15 7.18
C GLY A 94 -5.85 -7.60 6.67
N VAL A 95 -4.74 -8.29 6.44
CA VAL A 95 -4.71 -9.67 5.91
C VAL A 95 -3.86 -10.60 6.78
N LYS A 96 -3.98 -11.91 6.57
CA LYS A 96 -3.15 -12.95 7.21
C LYS A 96 -2.19 -13.57 6.20
N CYS A 97 -1.29 -14.44 6.67
CA CYS A 97 -0.26 -15.07 5.84
C CYS A 97 -0.84 -15.82 4.63
N ASP A 98 -2.03 -16.40 4.75
CA ASP A 98 -2.74 -17.14 3.70
C ASP A 98 -3.13 -16.29 2.49
N TYR A 99 -3.11 -14.96 2.62
CA TYR A 99 -3.37 -14.05 1.51
C TYR A 99 -2.34 -14.20 0.38
N CYS A 100 -1.07 -14.37 0.73
CA CYS A 100 0.02 -14.60 -0.23
C CYS A 100 0.50 -16.05 -0.24
N HIS A 101 0.39 -16.78 0.87
CA HIS A 101 0.91 -18.13 1.00
C HIS A 101 -0.20 -19.17 0.88
N ALA A 102 0.04 -20.22 0.09
CA ALA A 102 -0.90 -21.33 -0.07
C ALA A 102 -0.50 -22.58 0.77
N GLY A 103 0.45 -22.43 1.70
CA GLY A 103 1.01 -23.54 2.45
C GLY A 103 2.02 -24.36 1.64
N LYS A 104 2.74 -25.27 2.32
CA LYS A 104 3.72 -26.19 1.68
C LYS A 104 4.72 -25.48 0.75
N LYS A 105 5.13 -24.25 1.11
CA LYS A 105 6.04 -23.39 0.32
C LYS A 105 5.46 -22.93 -1.04
N GLN A 106 4.14 -22.99 -1.22
CA GLN A 106 3.42 -22.49 -2.38
C GLN A 106 2.83 -21.09 -2.11
N PHE A 107 2.50 -20.38 -3.18
CA PHE A 107 2.00 -19.00 -3.12
C PHE A 107 0.71 -18.85 -3.93
N THR A 108 -0.09 -17.85 -3.55
CA THR A 108 -1.27 -17.42 -4.30
C THR A 108 -0.87 -16.49 -5.46
N ASP A 109 -1.85 -16.12 -6.30
CA ASP A 109 -1.70 -15.10 -7.35
C ASP A 109 -1.37 -13.69 -6.79
N LYS A 110 -1.64 -13.45 -5.50
CA LYS A 110 -1.41 -12.16 -4.85
C LYS A 110 0.07 -11.86 -4.60
N LEU A 111 0.94 -12.87 -4.59
CA LEU A 111 2.37 -12.70 -4.36
C LEU A 111 2.97 -11.68 -5.35
N GLU A 112 2.60 -11.75 -6.63
CA GLU A 112 3.22 -10.89 -7.65
C GLU A 112 3.00 -9.40 -7.34
N VAL A 113 1.76 -9.04 -7.01
CA VAL A 113 1.40 -7.66 -6.64
C VAL A 113 2.08 -7.28 -5.33
N ALA A 114 2.06 -8.16 -4.32
CA ALA A 114 2.69 -7.91 -3.03
C ALA A 114 4.20 -7.62 -3.16
N VAL A 115 4.92 -8.38 -3.98
CA VAL A 115 6.35 -8.17 -4.25
C VAL A 115 6.60 -6.81 -4.90
N LYS A 116 5.78 -6.44 -5.89
CA LYS A 116 5.89 -5.12 -6.55
C LYS A 116 5.62 -3.98 -5.56
N MET A 117 4.64 -4.12 -4.68
CA MET A 117 4.31 -3.11 -3.66
C MET A 117 5.39 -3.01 -2.56
N ILE A 118 5.92 -4.13 -2.08
CA ILE A 118 7.04 -4.13 -1.12
C ILE A 118 8.26 -3.43 -1.73
N LYS A 119 8.54 -3.68 -3.02
CA LYS A 119 9.62 -2.98 -3.73
C LYS A 119 9.34 -1.48 -3.85
N LEU A 120 8.08 -1.08 -4.04
CA LEU A 120 7.70 0.34 -4.12
C LEU A 120 7.89 1.02 -2.77
N GLY A 121 7.43 0.41 -1.68
CA GLY A 121 7.64 0.92 -0.32
C GLY A 121 9.13 1.10 -0.01
N LYS A 122 9.96 0.11 -0.39
CA LYS A 122 11.43 0.25 -0.29
C LYS A 122 11.98 1.39 -1.14
N MET A 123 11.55 1.53 -2.39
CA MET A 123 12.00 2.58 -3.31
C MET A 123 11.65 3.98 -2.80
N MET A 124 10.48 4.12 -2.17
CA MET A 124 9.97 5.40 -1.68
C MET A 124 10.28 5.66 -0.21
N ASP A 125 10.87 4.69 0.48
CA ASP A 125 11.16 4.72 1.93
C ASP A 125 9.92 4.94 2.80
N VAL A 126 8.87 4.17 2.50
CA VAL A 126 7.62 4.19 3.26
C VAL A 126 7.20 2.78 3.66
N GLU A 127 6.57 2.68 4.84
CA GLU A 127 5.88 1.47 5.27
C GLU A 127 4.51 1.33 4.56
N CYS A 128 3.94 0.13 4.57
CA CYS A 128 2.63 -0.12 3.94
C CYS A 128 1.52 0.76 4.51
N SER A 129 1.57 1.09 5.81
CA SER A 129 0.61 1.96 6.52
C SER A 129 0.57 3.39 5.97
N TYR A 130 1.61 3.85 5.28
CA TYR A 130 1.60 5.16 4.63
C TYR A 130 0.48 5.27 3.58
N CYS A 131 0.22 4.17 2.87
CA CYS A 131 -0.81 4.09 1.82
C CYS A 131 -2.04 3.28 2.23
N HIS A 132 -1.89 2.29 3.11
CA HIS A 132 -2.95 1.36 3.50
C HIS A 132 -3.50 1.68 4.89
N ALA A 133 -4.81 1.54 5.05
CA ALA A 133 -5.53 1.78 6.30
C ALA A 133 -6.29 0.52 6.74
N GLY A 134 -5.66 -0.66 6.59
CA GLY A 134 -6.29 -1.95 6.87
C GLY A 134 -7.16 -2.47 5.71
N LYS A 135 -8.06 -3.40 6.05
CA LYS A 135 -8.84 -4.29 5.16
C LYS A 135 -9.36 -3.61 3.87
N LYS A 136 -8.53 -3.61 2.81
CA LYS A 136 -8.80 -2.99 1.50
C LYS A 136 -9.01 -1.46 1.52
N ALA A 137 -8.75 -0.79 2.65
CA ALA A 137 -8.85 0.66 2.76
C ALA A 137 -7.51 1.32 2.41
N LEU A 138 -7.59 2.52 1.83
CA LEU A 138 -6.42 3.34 1.49
C LEU A 138 -6.49 4.65 2.26
N THR A 139 -5.34 5.15 2.68
CA THR A 139 -5.18 6.53 3.14
C THR A 139 -5.38 7.48 1.95
N GLN A 140 -5.50 8.79 2.21
CA GLN A 140 -5.54 9.78 1.13
C GLN A 140 -4.30 9.69 0.22
N LYS A 141 -3.12 9.46 0.79
CA LYS A 141 -1.88 9.24 0.03
C LYS A 141 -1.96 7.97 -0.81
N GLY A 142 -2.53 6.89 -0.27
CA GLY A 142 -2.77 5.65 -1.00
C GLY A 142 -3.75 5.81 -2.16
N VAL A 143 -4.81 6.61 -2.00
CA VAL A 143 -5.75 6.95 -3.08
C VAL A 143 -5.03 7.70 -4.19
N THR A 144 -4.26 8.74 -3.86
CA THR A 144 -3.46 9.50 -4.85
C THR A 144 -2.47 8.59 -5.58
N ALA A 145 -1.72 7.75 -4.84
CA ALA A 145 -0.78 6.81 -5.43
C ALA A 145 -1.48 5.82 -6.36
N LYS A 146 -2.61 5.23 -5.95
CA LYS A 146 -3.40 4.31 -6.79
C LYS A 146 -3.85 4.98 -8.08
N THR A 147 -4.36 6.21 -8.01
CA THR A 147 -4.77 6.97 -9.20
C THR A 147 -3.59 7.19 -10.14
N ALA A 148 -2.43 7.62 -9.63
CA ALA A 148 -1.23 7.79 -10.43
C ALA A 148 -0.76 6.47 -11.08
N MET A 149 -0.80 5.37 -10.34
CA MET A 149 -0.44 4.04 -10.83
C MET A 149 -1.34 3.58 -11.98
N LEU A 150 -2.65 3.85 -11.89
CA LEU A 150 -3.61 3.53 -12.95
C LEU A 150 -3.35 4.39 -14.20
N LEU A 151 -3.16 5.70 -14.03
CA LEU A 151 -2.89 6.63 -15.15
C LEU A 151 -1.58 6.32 -15.89
N GLN A 152 -0.63 5.67 -15.22
CA GLN A 152 0.69 5.39 -15.78
C GLN A 152 0.87 3.95 -16.29
N ASP A 153 -0.19 3.12 -16.28
CA ASP A 153 -0.12 1.67 -16.53
C ASP A 153 1.00 1.02 -15.70
N TRP A 154 0.95 1.23 -14.39
CA TRP A 154 1.96 0.69 -13.48
C TRP A 154 2.10 -0.84 -13.59
N THR A 155 1.00 -1.54 -13.91
CA THR A 155 1.00 -2.98 -14.15
C THR A 155 1.96 -3.39 -15.27
N GLY A 156 1.99 -2.65 -16.38
CA GLY A 156 2.90 -2.86 -17.50
C GLY A 156 4.28 -2.22 -17.32
N THR A 157 4.37 -1.05 -16.68
CA THR A 157 5.62 -0.28 -16.62
C THR A 157 6.46 -0.49 -15.35
N GLY A 158 5.83 -0.92 -14.26
CA GLY A 158 6.45 -1.13 -12.95
C GLY A 158 6.91 0.15 -12.22
N ASN A 159 7.55 -0.05 -11.06
CA ASN A 159 7.86 1.02 -10.09
C ASN A 159 8.86 2.08 -10.59
N ARG A 160 9.80 1.72 -11.47
CA ARG A 160 10.86 2.67 -11.89
C ARG A 160 10.31 3.91 -12.57
N LYS A 161 9.12 3.82 -13.17
CA LYS A 161 8.45 4.96 -13.79
C LYS A 161 8.13 6.08 -12.79
N CYS A 162 7.93 5.75 -11.52
CA CYS A 162 7.70 6.73 -10.47
C CYS A 162 8.91 7.67 -10.28
N LEU A 163 10.14 7.19 -10.50
CA LEU A 163 11.36 7.98 -10.35
C LEU A 163 11.57 9.03 -11.46
N LYS A 164 10.70 9.06 -12.48
CA LYS A 164 10.70 10.18 -13.44
C LYS A 164 10.32 11.48 -12.76
N CYS A 165 9.40 11.43 -11.80
CA CYS A 165 8.87 12.61 -11.11
C CYS A 165 9.21 12.62 -9.62
N HIS A 166 9.60 11.49 -9.03
CA HIS A 166 9.90 11.38 -7.60
C HIS A 166 11.37 11.14 -7.32
N VAL A 167 11.82 11.62 -6.16
CA VAL A 167 13.15 11.34 -5.62
C VAL A 167 13.13 10.00 -4.88
N GLU A 168 14.08 9.12 -5.21
CA GLU A 168 14.23 7.84 -4.54
C GLU A 168 14.55 8.07 -3.05
N LYS A 169 13.96 7.25 -2.18
CA LYS A 169 14.14 7.31 -0.72
C LYS A 169 13.70 8.62 -0.03
N LYS A 170 12.77 9.37 -0.64
CA LYS A 170 12.28 10.65 -0.11
C LYS A 170 10.76 10.71 0.05
N GLN A 171 10.11 9.59 0.37
CA GLN A 171 8.67 9.55 0.69
C GLN A 171 7.78 10.22 -0.36
N PHE A 172 8.04 9.96 -1.64
CA PHE A 172 7.35 10.57 -2.78
C PHE A 172 7.56 12.08 -2.95
N GLU A 173 8.62 12.67 -2.40
CA GLU A 173 9.08 14.01 -2.77
C GLU A 173 9.26 14.12 -4.28
N LEU A 174 8.82 15.22 -4.87
CA LEU A 174 8.96 15.49 -6.29
C LEU A 174 10.37 15.97 -6.60
N ASN A 175 10.89 15.59 -7.77
CA ASN A 175 12.07 16.22 -8.34
C ASN A 175 11.65 17.45 -9.17
N ASP A 176 12.63 18.20 -9.70
CA ASP A 176 12.37 19.41 -10.50
C ASP A 176 11.38 19.17 -11.65
N HIS A 177 11.48 18.01 -12.32
CA HIS A 177 10.57 17.63 -13.41
C HIS A 177 9.14 17.35 -12.90
N GLY A 178 9.01 16.70 -11.75
CA GLY A 178 7.72 16.47 -11.10
C GLY A 178 7.04 17.78 -10.67
N GLU A 179 7.81 18.72 -10.12
CA GLU A 179 7.33 20.06 -9.76
C GLU A 179 6.89 20.86 -11.00
N GLU A 180 7.66 20.81 -12.09
CA GLU A 180 7.30 21.45 -13.36
C GLU A 180 5.95 20.96 -13.89
N ILE A 181 5.75 19.64 -13.93
CA ILE A 181 4.49 19.03 -14.35
C ILE A 181 3.34 19.51 -13.45
N LEU A 182 3.52 19.46 -12.13
CA LEU A 182 2.47 19.86 -11.18
C LEU A 182 2.08 21.33 -11.35
N ASN A 183 3.06 22.22 -11.52
CA ASN A 183 2.81 23.65 -11.69
C ASN A 183 2.17 23.98 -13.05
N SER A 184 2.54 23.27 -14.12
CA SER A 184 1.87 23.42 -15.42
C SER A 184 0.38 23.05 -15.38
N GLN A 185 0.01 22.05 -14.57
CA GLN A 185 -1.37 21.64 -14.40
C GLN A 185 -2.19 22.65 -13.58
N LYS A 186 -1.61 23.26 -12.55
CA LYS A 186 -2.25 24.34 -11.79
C LYS A 186 -2.57 25.55 -12.66
N GLY A 187 -1.59 25.98 -13.47
CA GLY A 187 -1.77 27.08 -14.42
C GLY A 187 -2.81 26.84 -15.52
N LEU A 188 -3.14 25.58 -15.83
CA LEU A 188 -4.21 25.23 -16.76
C LEU A 188 -5.61 25.19 -16.12
N LEU A 189 -5.67 25.14 -14.79
CA LEU A 189 -6.92 25.03 -14.01
C LEU A 189 -7.33 26.36 -13.35
N ASP A 190 -6.65 27.48 -13.66
CA ASP A 190 -6.82 28.78 -13.01
C ASP A 190 -6.83 28.68 -11.46
N MET A 191 -5.92 27.87 -10.91
CA MET A 191 -5.62 27.75 -9.47
C MET A 191 -4.22 28.24 -9.14
#